data_AF-A0A4R8G0W1-F1
#
_entry.id   AF-A0A4R8G0W1-F1
#
_cell.length_a   1.000
_cell.length_b   1.000
_cell.length_c   1.000
_cell.angle_alpha   90.00
_cell.angle_beta   90.00
_cell.angle_gamma   90.00
#
_symmetry.space_group_name_H-M   'P 1'
#
loop_
_entity.id
_entity.type
_entity.pdbx_description
1 polymer ?
#
loop_
_entity_poly.entity_id
_entity_poly.type
_entity_poly.pdbx_seq_one_letter_code
_entity_poly.pdbx_strand_id
1 'polypeptide(L)'
;MMDPAEKERLARLEARLAALKKAKADPAPSHMDSHYTQAQLAWRMVIELVSGLGIGFGIGFGIDSWLGTKPIFLVLFILLGLAAGIRVMLRTAQEVQGQQAAAAAEDEKRD
;
A
#
# COMPACT_ATOMS: atom_id res chain seq x y z
N MET A 1 -36.56 -32.20 -18.21
CA MET A 1 -37.32 -30.94 -18.40
C MET A 1 -37.35 -30.24 -17.06
N MET A 2 -36.78 -29.03 -16.94
CA MET A 2 -36.88 -28.25 -15.70
C MET A 2 -38.33 -27.89 -15.45
N ASP A 3 -38.78 -28.06 -14.20
CA ASP A 3 -40.12 -27.71 -13.76
C ASP A 3 -40.35 -26.19 -14.01
N PRO A 4 -41.49 -25.77 -14.58
CA PRO A 4 -41.82 -24.35 -14.71
C PRO A 4 -41.63 -23.54 -13.40
N ALA A 5 -41.87 -24.15 -12.23
CA ALA A 5 -41.66 -23.49 -10.94
C ALA A 5 -40.17 -23.24 -10.61
N GLU A 6 -39.26 -24.10 -11.06
CA GLU A 6 -37.81 -23.93 -10.88
C GLU A 6 -37.27 -22.81 -11.77
N LYS A 7 -37.78 -22.70 -13.00
CA LYS A 7 -37.40 -21.64 -13.94
C LYS A 7 -37.77 -20.26 -13.40
N GLU A 8 -38.93 -20.14 -12.77
CA GLU A 8 -39.38 -18.88 -12.17
C GLU A 8 -38.51 -18.46 -10.97
N ARG A 9 -38.09 -19.43 -10.14
CA ARG A 9 -37.16 -19.19 -9.03
C ARG A 9 -35.79 -18.72 -9.52
N LEU A 10 -35.27 -19.34 -10.58
CA LEU A 10 -33.99 -18.95 -11.16
C LEU A 10 -34.05 -17.56 -11.80
N ALA A 11 -35.10 -17.26 -12.56
CA ALA A 11 -35.31 -15.93 -13.12
C ALA A 11 -35.37 -14.84 -12.02
N ARG A 12 -36.01 -15.13 -10.88
CA ARG A 12 -36.04 -14.21 -9.73
C ARG A 12 -34.67 -14.05 -9.08
N LEU A 13 -33.88 -15.12 -8.97
CA LEU A 13 -32.51 -15.06 -8.45
C LEU A 13 -31.59 -14.27 -9.38
N GLU A 14 -31.67 -14.50 -10.69
CA GLU A 14 -30.93 -13.75 -11.70
C GLU A 14 -31.28 -12.26 -11.69
N ALA A 15 -32.56 -11.91 -11.57
CA ALA A 15 -33.00 -10.53 -11.44
C ALA A 15 -32.43 -9.86 -10.18
N ARG A 16 -32.42 -10.57 -9.03
CA ARG A 16 -31.81 -10.08 -7.79
C ARG A 16 -30.29 -9.94 -7.91
N LEU A 17 -29.63 -10.90 -8.56
CA LEU A 17 -28.18 -10.86 -8.83
C LEU A 17 -27.82 -9.72 -9.78
N ALA A 18 -28.63 -9.48 -10.82
CA ALA A 18 -28.44 -8.38 -11.75
C ALA A 18 -28.61 -7.02 -11.05
N ALA A 19 -29.62 -6.89 -10.18
CA ALA A 19 -29.83 -5.68 -9.38
C ALA A 19 -28.65 -5.42 -8.42
N LEU A 20 -28.16 -6.46 -7.73
CA LEU A 20 -27.00 -6.35 -6.84
C LEU A 20 -25.69 -6.10 -7.59
N LYS A 21 -25.51 -6.72 -8.76
CA LYS A 21 -24.36 -6.46 -9.64
C LYS A 21 -24.38 -5.03 -10.17
N LYS A 22 -25.55 -4.51 -10.55
CA LYS A 22 -25.72 -3.11 -10.99
C LYS A 22 -25.42 -2.13 -9.85
N ALA A 23 -25.92 -2.42 -8.63
CA ALA A 23 -25.59 -1.64 -7.44
C ALA A 23 -24.12 -1.73 -7.00
N LYS A 24 -23.40 -2.80 -7.37
CA LYS A 24 -21.94 -2.91 -7.22
C LYS A 24 -21.16 -2.28 -8.39
N ALA A 25 -21.77 -2.17 -9.57
CA ALA A 25 -21.17 -1.64 -10.78
C ALA A 25 -21.30 -0.12 -10.89
N ASP A 26 -22.20 0.50 -10.11
CA ASP A 26 -22.14 1.92 -9.79
C ASP A 26 -21.24 2.08 -8.56
N PRO A 27 -19.96 2.47 -8.70
CA PRO A 27 -19.19 2.87 -7.55
C PRO A 27 -19.79 4.20 -7.10
N ALA A 28 -20.60 4.17 -6.05
CA ALA A 28 -20.84 5.39 -5.28
C ALA A 28 -19.46 6.01 -5.02
N PRO A 29 -19.23 7.30 -5.29
CA PRO A 29 -17.90 7.88 -5.22
C PRO A 29 -17.47 7.92 -3.75
N SER A 30 -16.83 6.86 -3.27
CA SER A 30 -16.23 6.77 -1.95
C SER A 30 -14.96 7.60 -1.95
N HIS A 31 -15.10 8.92 -1.85
CA HIS A 31 -14.00 9.86 -1.59
C HIS A 31 -13.16 9.46 -0.35
N MET A 32 -13.67 8.58 0.51
CA MET A 32 -12.96 7.98 1.64
C MET A 32 -11.83 7.00 1.25
N ASP A 33 -11.89 6.34 0.10
CA ASP A 33 -10.85 5.37 -0.30
C ASP A 33 -9.59 6.07 -0.84
N SER A 34 -9.75 7.25 -1.45
CA SER A 34 -8.64 8.06 -1.96
C SER A 34 -7.79 8.63 -0.81
N HIS A 35 -8.42 9.14 0.26
CA HIS A 35 -7.71 9.67 1.43
C HIS A 35 -7.00 8.57 2.24
N TYR A 36 -7.62 7.40 2.38
CA TYR A 36 -6.98 6.26 3.06
C TYR A 36 -5.73 5.78 2.31
N THR A 37 -5.76 5.78 0.99
CA THR A 37 -4.63 5.36 0.15
C THR A 37 -3.42 6.30 0.30
N GLN A 38 -3.65 7.61 0.35
CA GLN A 38 -2.58 8.61 0.55
C GLN A 38 -2.00 8.57 1.97
N ALA A 39 -2.85 8.40 2.99
CA ALA A 39 -2.41 8.28 4.38
C ALA A 39 -1.57 7.01 4.62
N GLN A 40 -1.99 5.88 4.04
CA GLN A 40 -1.25 4.62 4.11
C GLN A 40 0.14 4.76 3.48
N LEU A 41 0.24 5.45 2.35
CA LEU A 41 1.52 5.74 1.69
C LEU A 41 2.44 6.56 2.60
N ALA A 42 1.93 7.66 3.15
CA ALA A 42 2.68 8.52 4.05
C ALA A 42 3.18 7.75 5.28
N TRP A 43 2.32 6.94 5.89
CA TRP A 43 2.68 6.10 7.02
C TRP A 43 3.77 5.08 6.69
N ARG A 44 3.70 4.46 5.50
CA ARG A 44 4.73 3.51 5.04
C ARG A 44 6.07 4.20 4.86
N MET A 45 6.10 5.40 4.26
CA MET A 45 7.32 6.20 4.13
C MET A 45 7.96 6.51 5.49
N VAL A 46 7.16 6.84 6.49
CA VAL A 46 7.64 7.06 7.87
C VAL A 46 8.23 5.78 8.46
N ILE A 47 7.54 4.64 8.36
CA ILE A 47 8.05 3.37 8.87
C ILE A 47 9.35 2.98 8.16
N GLU A 48 9.43 3.16 6.84
CA GLU A 48 10.62 2.85 6.05
C GLU A 48 11.84 3.66 6.52
N LEU A 49 11.64 4.96 6.78
CA LEU A 49 12.67 5.84 7.32
C LEU A 49 13.08 5.47 8.75
N VAL A 50 12.09 5.28 9.64
CA VAL A 50 12.33 4.96 11.06
C VAL A 50 12.96 3.58 11.22
N SER A 51 12.57 2.60 10.39
CA SER A 51 13.16 1.26 10.40
C SER A 51 14.62 1.32 9.97
N GLY A 52 14.95 2.05 8.91
CA GLY A 52 16.33 2.24 8.46
C GLY A 52 17.22 2.86 9.55
N LEU A 53 16.73 3.93 10.19
CA LEU A 53 17.43 4.58 11.29
C LEU A 53 17.54 3.66 12.53
N GLY A 54 16.47 2.95 12.88
CA GLY A 54 16.43 2.02 14.00
C GLY A 54 17.40 0.85 13.85
N ILE A 55 17.51 0.29 12.63
CA ILE A 55 18.49 -0.75 12.30
C ILE A 55 19.92 -0.20 12.39
N GLY A 56 20.17 0.98 11.81
CA GLY A 56 21.48 1.64 11.88
C GLY A 56 21.91 1.92 13.33
N PHE A 57 20.99 2.48 14.12
CA PHE A 57 21.21 2.71 15.55
C PHE A 57 21.47 1.41 16.30
N GLY A 58 20.63 0.38 16.12
CA GLY A 58 20.76 -0.89 16.83
C GLY A 58 22.08 -1.60 16.56
N ILE A 59 22.50 -1.65 15.29
CA ILE A 59 23.78 -2.25 14.89
C ILE A 59 24.95 -1.43 15.43
N GLY A 60 24.94 -0.12 15.20
CA GLY A 60 26.03 0.75 15.61
C GLY A 60 26.21 0.79 17.13
N PHE A 61 25.11 0.90 17.88
CA PHE A 61 25.11 0.83 19.34
C PHE A 61 25.58 -0.54 19.85
N GLY A 62 25.14 -1.64 19.23
CA GLY A 62 25.54 -2.98 19.62
C GLY A 62 27.05 -3.21 19.44
N ILE A 63 27.61 -2.79 18.30
CA ILE A 63 29.05 -2.91 18.02
C ILE A 63 29.86 -2.04 18.97
N ASP A 64 29.49 -0.77 19.14
CA ASP A 64 30.22 0.13 20.05
C ASP A 64 30.17 -0.36 21.51
N SER A 65 29.02 -0.91 21.94
CA SER A 65 28.87 -1.46 23.30
C SER A 65 29.70 -2.71 23.52
N TRP A 66 29.86 -3.56 22.49
CA TRP A 66 30.63 -4.80 22.62
C TRP A 66 32.14 -4.55 22.54
N LEU A 67 32.58 -3.64 21.68
CA LEU A 67 34.00 -3.33 21.49
C LEU A 67 34.52 -2.24 22.44
N GLY A 68 33.64 -1.60 23.22
CA GLY A 68 33.99 -0.47 24.08
C GLY A 68 34.54 0.72 23.29
N THR A 69 34.22 0.80 22.00
CA THR A 69 34.70 1.87 21.14
C THR A 69 33.98 3.17 21.48
N LYS A 70 34.65 4.30 21.22
CA LYS A 70 33.95 5.60 21.11
C LYS A 70 32.81 5.45 20.08
N PRO A 71 31.73 6.26 20.12
CA PRO A 71 30.51 6.07 19.33
C PRO A 71 30.71 6.30 17.81
N ILE A 72 31.67 5.61 17.22
CA ILE A 72 32.16 5.75 15.86
C ILE A 72 31.31 4.88 14.96
N PHE A 73 31.08 3.62 15.37
CA PHE A 73 30.21 2.72 14.61
C PHE A 73 28.76 3.19 14.69
N LEU A 74 28.30 3.71 15.83
CA LEU A 74 26.99 4.32 15.98
C LEU A 74 26.76 5.45 14.97
N VAL A 75 27.69 6.40 14.86
CA VAL A 75 27.57 7.50 13.89
C VAL A 75 27.60 6.96 12.45
N LEU A 76 28.54 6.07 12.13
CA LEU A 76 28.64 5.47 10.80
C LEU A 76 27.36 4.73 10.40
N PHE A 77 26.86 3.84 11.26
CA PHE A 77 25.67 3.05 10.96
C PHE A 77 24.37 3.87 11.01
N ILE A 78 24.29 4.95 11.79
CA ILE A 78 23.17 5.89 11.68
C ILE A 78 23.14 6.53 10.29
N LEU A 79 24.28 7.01 9.78
CA LEU A 79 24.35 7.60 8.44
C LEU A 79 24.00 6.58 7.35
N LEU A 80 24.52 5.35 7.46
CA LEU A 80 24.17 4.26 6.55
C LEU A 80 22.69 3.86 6.63
N GLY A 81 22.14 3.76 7.83
CA GLY A 81 20.74 3.43 8.09
C GLY A 81 19.80 4.50 7.56
N LEU A 82 20.13 5.77 7.74
CA LEU A 82 19.41 6.90 7.16
C LEU A 82 19.45 6.87 5.63
N ALA A 83 20.63 6.67 5.03
CA ALA A 83 20.78 6.57 3.58
C ALA A 83 19.96 5.40 3.00
N ALA A 84 19.97 4.24 3.67
CA ALA A 84 19.16 3.09 3.30
C ALA A 84 17.65 3.40 3.43
N GLY A 85 17.21 4.00 4.55
CA GLY A 85 15.82 4.38 4.79
C GLY A 85 15.29 5.34 3.72
N ILE A 86 16.06 6.40 3.40
CA ILE A 86 15.72 7.35 2.33
C ILE A 86 15.63 6.63 0.97
N ARG A 87 16.56 5.73 0.67
CA ARG A 87 16.56 4.99 -0.62
C ARG A 87 15.30 4.13 -0.76
N VAL A 88 14.86 3.45 0.30
CA VAL A 88 13.64 2.66 0.30
C VAL A 88 12.40 3.56 0.15
N MET A 89 12.35 4.65 0.92
CA MET A 89 11.26 5.63 0.84
C MET A 89 11.07 6.20 -0.57
N LEU A 90 12.17 6.60 -1.23
CA LEU A 90 12.13 7.14 -2.59
C LEU A 90 11.69 6.08 -3.61
N ARG A 91 12.12 4.82 -3.42
CA ARG A 91 11.66 3.71 -4.26
C ARG A 91 10.16 3.49 -4.12
N THR A 92 9.63 3.49 -2.89
CA THR A 92 8.19 3.40 -2.64
C THR A 92 7.43 4.55 -3.30
N ALA A 93 7.94 5.78 -3.20
CA ALA A 93 7.33 6.94 -3.86
C ALA A 93 7.27 6.80 -5.39
N GLN A 94 8.33 6.24 -6.01
CA GLN A 94 8.38 5.98 -7.45
C GLN A 94 7.42 4.87 -7.89
N GLU A 95 7.39 3.76 -7.14
CA GLU A 95 6.48 2.63 -7.42
C GLU A 95 5.01 3.09 -7.40
N VAL A 96 4.63 3.94 -6.44
CA VAL A 96 3.25 4.40 -6.31
C VAL A 96 2.88 5.47 -7.33
N GLN A 97 3.79 6.39 -7.68
CA GLN A 97 3.55 7.32 -8.80
C GLN A 97 3.32 6.58 -10.12
N GLY A 98 4.10 5.53 -10.40
CA GLY A 98 3.92 4.71 -11.59
C GLY A 98 2.57 3.99 -11.64
N GLN A 99 2.10 3.45 -10.50
CA GLN A 99 0.79 2.80 -10.40
C GLN A 99 -0.36 3.79 -10.57
N GLN A 100 -0.27 4.99 -9.99
CA GLN A 100 -1.29 6.02 -10.16
C GLN A 100 -1.40 6.49 -11.61
N ALA A 101 -0.28 6.67 -12.31
CA ALA A 101 -0.27 7.05 -13.72
C ALA A 101 -0.84 5.94 -14.63
N ALA A 102 -0.54 4.67 -14.34
CA ALA A 102 -1.09 3.54 -15.08
C ALA A 102 -2.61 3.39 -14.88
N ALA A 103 -3.09 3.53 -13.63
CA ALA A 103 -4.51 3.46 -13.32
C ALA A 103 -5.32 4.59 -14.00
N ALA A 104 -4.77 5.81 -14.04
CA ALA A 104 -5.40 6.94 -14.73
C ALA A 104 -5.54 6.70 -16.25
N ALA A 105 -4.53 6.08 -16.88
CA ALA A 105 -4.55 5.76 -18.31
C ALA A 105 -5.50 4.59 -18.66
N GLU A 106 -5.82 3.72 -17.71
CA GLU A 106 -6.82 2.64 -17.89
C GLU A 106 -8.25 3.15 -17.76
N ASP A 107 -8.52 4.11 -16.87
CA ASP A 107 -9.85 4.75 -16.76
C ASP A 107 -10.15 5.60 -18.00
N GLU A 108 -9.19 6.39 -18.52
CA GLU A 108 -9.37 7.20 -19.73
C GLU A 108 -9.67 6.36 -21.00
N LYS A 109 -9.18 5.11 -21.06
CA LYS A 109 -9.48 4.19 -22.17
C LYS A 109 -10.81 3.45 -22.02
N ARG A 110 -11.41 3.48 -20.83
CA ARG A 110 -12.67 2.81 -20.52
C ARG A 110 -13.88 3.74 -20.73
N ASP A 111 -13.65 5.04 -20.75
CA ASP A 111 -14.60 6.10 -21.12
C ASP A 111 -14.64 6.33 -22.66
#